data_AF-A0AAN6JNW8-F1
#
_entry.id   AF-A0AAN6JNW8-F1
#
_cell.length_a   1.000
_cell.length_b   1.000
_cell.length_c   1.000
_cell.angle_alpha   90.00
_cell.angle_beta   90.00
_cell.angle_gamma   90.00
#
_symmetry.space_group_name_H-M   'P 1'
#
loop_
_entity.id
_entity.type
_entity.pdbx_description
1 polymer ?
#
loop_
_entity_poly.entity_id
_entity_poly.type
_entity_poly.pdbx_seq_one_letter_code
_entity_poly.pdbx_strand_id
1 'polypeptide(L)'
;MSPTLAELRRMTKTELRTVHDCTVSRPGFGSVRFLPPVDLSEIPSLSTIAGGIVQIRSKECYVYPGKEECLPGTDGMITGYTPGPTAAPGQALSVTAVISLDKCWPLERETRHPIKDPDHSRYKQHISKLEKKADTKFLGFHAATGSWQFQVEHFSRYGIDEDEAEDEPTAHLKNPADVNKPSLKASAGDTTFDPATQTKTVL
;
A
#
# COMPACT_ATOMS: atom_id res chain seq x y z
N MET A 1 -10.27 17.02 -1.16
CA MET A 1 -9.51 16.51 -2.32
C MET A 1 -9.32 17.64 -3.32
N SER A 2 -8.23 17.59 -4.08
CA SER A 2 -7.87 18.53 -5.15
C SER A 2 -7.51 17.71 -6.40
N PRO A 3 -8.07 18.00 -7.60
CA PRO A 3 -9.20 18.89 -7.84
C PRO A 3 -10.41 18.52 -6.99
N THR A 4 -11.27 19.51 -6.74
CA THR A 4 -12.48 19.31 -5.94
C THR A 4 -13.45 18.36 -6.64
N LEU A 5 -14.31 17.71 -5.85
CA LEU A 5 -15.33 16.81 -6.40
C LEU A 5 -16.26 17.51 -7.39
N ALA A 6 -16.51 18.82 -7.20
CA ALA A 6 -17.31 19.62 -8.13
C ALA A 6 -16.59 19.83 -9.47
N GLU A 7 -15.28 20.06 -9.46
CA GLU A 7 -14.48 20.18 -10.68
C GLU A 7 -14.41 18.86 -11.43
N LEU A 8 -14.14 17.76 -10.74
CA LEU A 8 -14.09 16.43 -11.37
C LEU A 8 -15.44 16.06 -12.02
N ARG A 9 -16.57 16.43 -11.40
CA ARG A 9 -17.91 16.20 -11.99
C ARG A 9 -18.19 17.04 -13.24
N ARG A 10 -17.45 18.14 -13.44
CA ARG A 10 -17.57 19.00 -14.63
C ARG A 10 -16.66 18.55 -15.77
N MET A 11 -15.68 17.68 -15.48
CA MET A 11 -14.78 17.13 -16.48
C MET A 11 -15.49 16.09 -17.35
N THR A 12 -15.08 16.02 -18.61
CA THR A 12 -15.49 14.97 -19.55
C THR A 12 -14.82 13.64 -19.20
N LYS A 13 -15.34 12.53 -19.74
CA LYS A 13 -14.70 11.21 -19.55
C LYS A 13 -13.24 11.19 -20.01
N THR A 14 -12.90 11.93 -21.08
CA THR A 14 -11.53 12.01 -21.58
C THR A 14 -10.62 12.76 -20.60
N GLU A 15 -11.09 13.86 -20.02
CA GLU A 15 -10.34 14.61 -19.01
C GLU A 15 -10.19 13.82 -17.71
N LEU A 16 -11.22 13.06 -17.32
CA LEU A 16 -11.17 12.16 -16.16
C LEU A 16 -10.15 11.03 -16.31
N ARG A 17 -9.69 10.71 -17.52
CA ARG A 17 -8.64 9.70 -17.73
C ARG A 17 -7.23 10.18 -17.39
N THR A 18 -7.03 11.49 -17.35
CA THR A 18 -5.71 12.11 -17.17
C THR A 18 -5.81 13.25 -16.15
N VAL A 19 -6.32 12.96 -14.95
CA VAL A 19 -6.41 13.97 -13.91
C VAL A 19 -5.04 14.16 -13.27
N HIS A 20 -4.49 15.37 -13.42
CA HIS A 20 -3.20 15.76 -12.86
C HIS A 20 -3.34 16.22 -11.40
N ASP A 21 -2.23 16.09 -10.65
CA ASP A 21 -2.08 16.59 -9.26
C ASP A 21 -3.22 16.16 -8.31
N CYS A 22 -3.80 14.98 -8.57
CA CYS A 22 -4.87 14.44 -7.75
C CYS A 22 -4.35 14.23 -6.32
N THR A 23 -4.99 14.88 -5.37
CA THR A 23 -4.61 14.88 -3.96
C THR A 23 -5.84 14.62 -3.11
N VAL A 24 -5.80 13.55 -2.33
CA VAL A 24 -6.81 13.25 -1.31
C VAL A 24 -6.20 13.60 0.05
N SER A 25 -6.87 14.43 0.82
CA SER A 25 -6.39 14.86 2.13
C SER A 25 -7.47 14.73 3.19
N ARG A 26 -7.04 14.38 4.40
CA ARG A 26 -7.87 14.34 5.60
C ARG A 26 -7.18 15.18 6.68
N PRO A 27 -7.67 16.40 6.97
CA PRO A 27 -7.02 17.31 7.91
C PRO A 27 -6.77 16.67 9.28
N GLY A 28 -5.53 16.76 9.76
CA GLY A 28 -5.11 16.21 11.06
C GLY A 28 -4.78 14.72 11.07
N PHE A 29 -4.78 14.08 9.90
CA PHE A 29 -4.42 12.68 9.68
C PHE A 29 -3.38 12.51 8.57
N GLY A 30 -3.53 13.24 7.46
CA GLY A 30 -2.57 13.18 6.37
C GLY A 30 -3.12 13.53 4.98
N SER A 31 -2.34 13.21 3.95
CA SER A 31 -2.69 13.35 2.54
C SER A 31 -1.97 12.36 1.63
N VAL A 32 -2.60 12.04 0.51
CA VAL A 32 -2.04 11.25 -0.59
C VAL A 32 -2.09 12.10 -1.85
N ARG A 33 -0.94 12.31 -2.49
CA ARG A 33 -0.82 13.03 -3.75
C ARG A 33 -0.27 12.10 -4.83
N PHE A 34 -1.08 11.81 -5.84
CA PHE A 34 -0.70 10.99 -6.97
C PHE A 34 0.22 11.79 -7.89
N LEU A 35 1.38 11.22 -8.23
CA LEU A 35 2.39 11.89 -9.05
C LEU A 35 2.07 11.83 -10.55
N PRO A 36 1.80 10.64 -11.14
CA PRO A 36 1.37 10.58 -12.52
C PRO A 36 -0.12 10.93 -12.64
N PRO A 37 -0.58 11.27 -13.86
CA PRO A 37 -2.00 11.48 -14.11
C PRO A 37 -2.79 10.19 -13.79
N VAL A 38 -3.92 10.36 -13.10
CA VAL A 38 -4.78 9.23 -12.69
C VAL A 38 -6.02 9.12 -13.56
N ASP A 39 -6.45 7.89 -13.81
CA ASP A 39 -7.70 7.60 -14.52
C ASP A 39 -8.85 7.43 -13.52
N LEU A 40 -9.74 8.42 -13.46
CA LEU A 40 -10.94 8.41 -12.64
C LEU A 40 -12.19 8.05 -13.46
N SER A 41 -12.07 7.79 -14.77
CA SER A 41 -13.20 7.58 -15.67
C SER A 41 -13.94 6.25 -15.42
N GLU A 42 -13.22 5.26 -14.87
CA GLU A 42 -13.78 3.94 -14.51
C GLU A 42 -14.35 3.90 -13.09
N ILE A 43 -14.20 4.98 -12.31
CA ILE A 43 -14.72 5.04 -10.94
C ILE A 43 -16.22 5.37 -11.01
N PRO A 44 -17.11 4.48 -10.52
CA PRO A 44 -18.56 4.66 -10.68
C PRO A 44 -19.08 5.88 -9.92
N SER A 45 -18.45 6.24 -8.80
CA SER A 45 -18.78 7.44 -8.05
C SER A 45 -17.52 8.13 -7.54
N LEU A 46 -17.22 9.30 -8.08
CA LEU A 46 -16.07 10.11 -7.66
C LEU A 46 -16.13 10.48 -6.16
N SER A 47 -17.32 10.50 -5.55
CA SER A 47 -17.46 10.77 -4.12
C SER A 47 -16.96 9.63 -3.24
N THR A 48 -16.79 8.42 -3.78
CA THR A 48 -16.22 7.29 -3.01
C THR A 48 -14.70 7.28 -3.04
N ILE A 49 -14.04 8.18 -3.79
CA ILE A 49 -12.58 8.29 -3.79
C ILE A 49 -12.08 8.65 -2.40
N ALA A 50 -12.55 9.78 -1.85
CA ALA A 50 -12.17 10.23 -0.52
C ALA A 50 -12.98 9.49 0.56
N GLY A 51 -12.30 8.69 1.37
CA GLY A 51 -12.89 7.88 2.44
C GLY A 51 -13.55 6.58 1.98
N GLY A 52 -13.41 6.19 0.70
CA GLY A 52 -13.80 4.86 0.24
C GLY A 52 -12.60 4.14 -0.36
N ILE A 53 -12.21 4.54 -1.57
CA ILE A 53 -11.05 3.99 -2.28
C ILE A 53 -9.77 4.44 -1.59
N VAL A 54 -9.65 5.71 -1.20
CA VAL A 54 -8.54 6.24 -0.43
C VAL A 54 -9.02 6.52 1.00
N GLN A 55 -8.56 5.72 1.96
CA GLN A 55 -8.87 5.89 3.37
C GLN A 55 -7.63 6.31 4.13
N ILE A 56 -7.64 7.54 4.65
CA ILE A 56 -6.56 8.07 5.49
C ILE A 56 -7.03 7.93 6.94
N ARG A 57 -6.41 7.02 7.68
CA ARG A 57 -6.69 6.72 9.08
C ARG A 57 -5.62 7.36 9.97
N SER A 58 -5.72 7.14 11.27
CA SER A 58 -4.68 7.57 12.21
C SER A 58 -3.37 6.83 11.92
N LYS A 59 -2.35 7.56 11.45
CA LYS A 59 -1.01 7.03 11.13
C LYS A 59 -1.00 5.90 10.09
N GLU A 60 -2.07 5.74 9.32
CA GLU A 60 -2.18 4.74 8.26
C GLU A 60 -2.92 5.31 7.04
N CYS A 61 -2.61 4.79 5.86
CA CYS A 61 -3.27 5.10 4.61
C CYS A 61 -3.50 3.83 3.79
N TYR A 62 -4.72 3.73 3.26
CA TYR A 62 -5.17 2.64 2.40
C TYR A 62 -5.62 3.20 1.07
N VAL A 63 -5.22 2.53 0.00
CA VAL A 63 -5.76 2.77 -1.35
C VAL A 63 -6.25 1.42 -1.86
N TYR A 64 -7.52 1.35 -2.27
CA TYR A 64 -8.26 0.10 -2.52
C TYR A 64 -8.27 -0.87 -1.33
N PRO A 65 -8.81 -0.46 -0.16
CA PRO A 65 -8.89 -1.35 0.99
C PRO A 65 -9.80 -2.55 0.71
N GLY A 66 -9.41 -3.71 1.23
CA GLY A 66 -10.16 -4.95 1.09
C GLY A 66 -11.44 -4.99 1.92
N LYS A 67 -12.28 -6.01 1.70
CA LYS A 67 -13.52 -6.23 2.48
C LYS A 67 -13.27 -6.38 3.98
N GLU A 68 -12.21 -7.09 4.34
CA GLU A 68 -11.82 -7.32 5.74
C GLU A 68 -11.32 -6.04 6.42
N GLU A 69 -10.79 -5.09 5.65
CA GLU A 69 -10.30 -3.81 6.16
C GLU A 69 -11.41 -2.76 6.27
N CYS A 70 -12.58 -3.00 5.66
CA CYS A 70 -13.72 -2.08 5.62
C CYS A 70 -14.82 -2.49 6.60
N LEU A 71 -14.49 -2.53 7.90
CA LEU A 71 -15.44 -2.85 8.94
C LEU A 71 -16.38 -1.67 9.26
N PRO A 72 -17.63 -1.90 9.69
CA PRO A 72 -18.52 -0.83 10.12
C PRO A 72 -17.89 0.00 11.26
N GLY A 73 -17.91 1.32 11.14
CA GLY A 73 -17.31 2.23 12.13
C GLY A 73 -15.80 2.45 11.97
N THR A 74 -15.19 1.93 10.91
CA THR A 74 -13.77 2.16 10.63
C THR A 74 -13.46 3.65 10.42
N ASP A 75 -12.41 4.12 11.09
CA ASP A 75 -11.93 5.50 10.97
C ASP A 75 -11.52 5.84 9.54
N GLY A 76 -11.86 7.05 9.08
CA GLY A 76 -11.55 7.51 7.73
C GLY A 76 -12.33 6.83 6.61
N MET A 77 -13.30 5.93 6.93
CA MET A 77 -14.19 5.30 5.95
C MET A 77 -15.58 5.98 5.92
N ILE A 78 -16.13 6.21 4.73
CA ILE A 78 -17.51 6.70 4.56
C ILE A 78 -18.52 5.60 4.88
N THR A 79 -19.67 6.00 5.42
CA THR A 79 -20.75 5.06 5.78
C THR A 79 -21.31 4.37 4.53
N GLY A 80 -21.41 3.04 4.56
CA GLY A 80 -21.96 2.26 3.46
C GLY A 80 -20.99 2.04 2.29
N TYR A 81 -19.70 2.34 2.44
CA TYR A 81 -18.70 1.96 1.45
C TYR A 81 -18.63 0.44 1.31
N THR A 82 -18.75 -0.04 0.07
CA THR A 82 -18.53 -1.44 -0.27
C THR A 82 -17.27 -1.54 -1.12
N PRO A 83 -16.24 -2.28 -0.66
CA PRO A 83 -15.02 -2.47 -1.43
C PRO A 83 -15.30 -3.12 -2.78
N GLY A 84 -14.81 -2.45 -3.83
CA GLY A 84 -14.80 -2.94 -5.19
C GLY A 84 -13.52 -3.71 -5.54
N PRO A 85 -13.37 -4.15 -6.80
CA PRO A 85 -12.13 -4.74 -7.27
C PRO A 85 -10.97 -3.72 -7.20
N THR A 86 -9.79 -4.19 -6.81
CA THR A 86 -8.55 -3.42 -6.87
C THR A 86 -8.10 -3.25 -8.32
N ALA A 87 -7.70 -2.04 -8.70
CA ALA A 87 -7.18 -1.76 -10.05
C ALA A 87 -5.78 -2.37 -10.25
N ALA A 88 -5.44 -2.76 -11.48
CA ALA A 88 -4.11 -3.26 -11.80
C ALA A 88 -3.05 -2.17 -11.56
N PRO A 89 -1.78 -2.53 -11.27
CA PRO A 89 -0.70 -1.57 -11.12
C PRO A 89 -0.60 -0.63 -12.33
N GLY A 90 -0.53 0.68 -12.06
CA GLY A 90 -0.51 1.72 -13.09
C GLY A 90 -1.90 2.16 -13.61
N GLN A 91 -2.98 1.52 -13.16
CA GLN A 91 -4.34 1.92 -13.53
C GLN A 91 -5.03 2.70 -12.41
N ALA A 92 -5.91 3.62 -12.81
CA ALA A 92 -6.73 4.43 -11.93
C ALA A 92 -5.94 5.08 -10.80
N LEU A 93 -6.19 4.71 -9.54
CA LEU A 93 -5.49 5.22 -8.36
C LEU A 93 -4.35 4.30 -7.89
N SER A 94 -4.02 3.24 -8.63
CA SER A 94 -2.94 2.29 -8.32
C SER A 94 -1.60 2.74 -8.92
N VAL A 95 -1.25 4.01 -8.71
CA VAL A 95 -0.07 4.65 -9.32
C VAL A 95 0.88 5.19 -8.26
N THR A 96 2.11 5.55 -8.63
CA THR A 96 3.07 6.13 -7.70
C THR A 96 2.53 7.40 -7.03
N ALA A 97 2.69 7.52 -5.71
CA ALA A 97 2.19 8.68 -4.97
C ALA A 97 3.10 9.08 -3.82
N VAL A 98 2.95 10.33 -3.39
CA VAL A 98 3.52 10.86 -2.17
C VAL A 98 2.46 10.83 -1.08
N ILE A 99 2.73 10.10 -0.01
CA ILE A 99 1.89 10.02 1.18
C ILE A 99 2.54 10.88 2.27
N SER A 100 1.68 11.59 3.00
CA SER A 100 2.02 12.33 4.21
C SER A 100 1.08 11.86 5.31
N LEU A 101 1.62 11.33 6.41
CA LEU A 101 0.86 10.88 7.57
C LEU A 101 1.23 11.75 8.77
N ASP A 102 0.24 12.34 9.41
CA ASP A 102 0.42 13.22 10.57
C ASP A 102 0.43 12.42 11.88
N LYS A 103 1.00 13.04 12.93
CA LYS A 103 1.06 12.48 14.29
C LYS A 103 1.86 11.17 14.41
N CYS A 104 2.81 10.97 13.52
CA CYS A 104 3.71 9.82 13.45
C CYS A 104 4.92 9.93 14.40
N TRP A 105 4.73 10.42 15.63
CA TRP A 105 5.81 10.46 16.64
C TRP A 105 5.99 9.11 17.34
N PRO A 106 7.20 8.81 17.83
CA PRO A 106 7.36 7.75 18.81
C PRO A 106 6.62 8.11 20.09
N LEU A 107 6.05 7.11 20.75
CA LEU A 107 5.32 7.29 21.99
C LEU A 107 6.15 6.84 23.19
N GLU A 108 5.90 7.47 24.33
CA GLU A 108 6.44 7.01 25.60
C GLU A 108 5.69 5.77 26.13
N ARG A 109 6.42 4.82 26.71
CA ARG A 109 5.87 3.53 27.17
C ARG A 109 4.76 3.69 28.20
N GLU A 110 4.93 4.56 29.18
CA GLU A 110 4.01 4.67 30.32
C GLU A 110 2.90 5.67 30.04
N THR A 111 3.26 6.85 29.56
CA THR A 111 2.33 7.97 29.43
C THR A 111 1.63 8.00 28.07
N ARG A 112 2.13 7.23 27.08
CA ARG A 112 1.71 7.28 25.67
C ARG A 112 1.83 8.68 25.04
N HIS A 113 2.60 9.58 25.65
CA HIS A 113 2.82 10.93 25.12
C HIS A 113 3.81 10.91 23.95
N PRO A 114 3.64 11.77 22.95
CA PRO A 114 4.54 11.84 21.82
C PRO A 114 5.90 12.41 22.22
N ILE A 115 6.95 11.67 21.91
CA ILE A 115 8.35 12.08 22.09
C ILE A 115 8.74 12.94 20.89
N LYS A 116 8.90 14.24 21.12
CA LYS A 116 9.22 15.22 20.07
C LYS A 116 10.67 15.70 20.10
N ASP A 117 11.43 15.32 21.12
CA ASP A 117 12.81 15.72 21.28
C ASP A 117 13.70 14.97 20.26
N PRO A 118 14.35 15.66 19.32
CA PRO A 118 15.20 15.04 18.31
C PRO A 118 16.44 14.36 18.90
N ASP A 119 16.89 14.77 20.09
CA ASP A 119 18.06 14.17 20.73
C ASP A 119 17.77 12.87 21.47
N HIS A 120 16.48 12.60 21.75
CA HIS A 120 16.03 11.40 22.42
C HIS A 120 16.33 10.14 21.59
N SER A 121 16.90 9.12 22.22
CA SER A 121 17.30 7.87 21.54
C SER A 121 16.15 7.21 20.77
N ARG A 122 14.95 7.10 21.39
CA ARG A 122 13.75 6.57 20.70
C ARG A 122 13.32 7.40 19.49
N TYR A 123 13.55 8.72 19.51
CA TYR A 123 13.25 9.56 18.35
C TYR A 123 14.15 9.18 17.17
N LYS A 124 15.46 9.13 17.40
CA LYS A 124 16.45 8.73 16.38
C LYS A 124 16.16 7.33 15.82
N GLN A 125 15.86 6.36 16.69
CA GLN A 125 15.48 5.01 16.28
C GLN A 125 14.20 5.01 15.42
N HIS A 126 13.17 5.76 15.82
CA HIS A 126 11.91 5.86 15.09
C HIS A 126 12.13 6.43 13.68
N ILE A 127 12.87 7.53 13.54
CA ILE A 127 13.19 8.10 12.23
C ILE A 127 13.96 7.08 11.37
N SER A 128 14.96 6.40 11.92
CA SER A 128 15.67 5.34 11.19
C SER A 128 14.77 4.18 10.77
N LYS A 129 13.72 3.84 11.54
CA LYS A 129 12.71 2.86 11.13
C LYS A 129 11.85 3.38 9.97
N LEU A 130 11.40 4.64 10.05
CA LEU A 130 10.63 5.28 8.97
C LEU A 130 11.42 5.39 7.67
N GLU A 131 12.73 5.65 7.76
CA GLU A 131 13.65 5.69 6.60
C GLU A 131 13.84 4.31 5.94
N LYS A 132 13.80 3.23 6.74
CA LYS A 132 14.03 1.85 6.29
C LYS A 132 12.75 1.08 6.00
N LYS A 133 11.58 1.72 6.09
CA LYS A 133 10.28 1.08 5.85
C LYS A 133 10.24 0.54 4.42
N ALA A 134 10.03 -0.77 4.29
CA ALA A 134 9.97 -1.47 3.01
C ALA A 134 8.89 -0.86 2.09
N ASP A 135 9.13 -0.95 0.77
CA ASP A 135 8.21 -0.46 -0.27
C ASP A 135 7.84 1.02 -0.16
N THR A 136 8.66 1.79 0.56
CA THR A 136 8.54 3.25 0.67
C THR A 136 9.88 3.91 0.41
N LYS A 137 9.84 5.08 -0.22
CA LYS A 137 10.98 5.98 -0.38
C LYS A 137 10.77 7.17 0.56
N PHE A 138 11.54 7.21 1.64
CA PHE A 138 11.48 8.31 2.59
C PHE A 138 11.77 9.66 1.93
N LEU A 139 10.91 10.64 2.18
CA LEU A 139 11.08 12.03 1.71
C LEU A 139 11.43 12.97 2.85
N GLY A 140 10.87 12.73 4.04
CA GLY A 140 11.15 13.56 5.21
C GLY A 140 10.24 13.28 6.40
N PHE A 141 10.64 13.82 7.55
CA PHE A 141 9.81 13.83 8.75
C PHE A 141 9.78 15.23 9.35
N HIS A 142 8.59 15.80 9.50
CA HIS A 142 8.42 17.12 10.10
C HIS A 142 8.14 17.00 11.60
N ALA A 143 9.15 17.28 12.44
CA ALA A 143 9.07 17.08 13.89
C ALA A 143 7.95 17.85 14.60
N ALA A 144 7.61 19.06 14.12
CA ALA A 144 6.61 19.92 14.78
C ALA A 144 5.18 19.36 14.66
N THR A 145 4.84 18.75 13.51
CA THR A 145 3.52 18.14 13.25
C THR A 145 3.55 16.61 13.30
N GLY A 146 4.73 16.02 13.39
CA GLY A 146 4.92 14.57 13.33
C GLY A 146 4.57 14.02 11.95
N SER A 147 4.75 14.82 10.91
CA SER A 147 4.34 14.45 9.56
C SER A 147 5.42 13.63 8.89
N TRP A 148 5.16 12.35 8.68
CA TRP A 148 6.01 11.44 7.93
C TRP A 148 5.63 11.48 6.46
N GLN A 149 6.57 11.87 5.60
CA GLN A 149 6.39 11.94 4.16
C GLN A 149 7.24 10.89 3.45
N PHE A 150 6.61 10.13 2.58
CA PHE A 150 7.25 9.07 1.81
C PHE A 150 6.54 8.87 0.47
N GLN A 151 7.28 8.38 -0.52
CA GLN A 151 6.78 8.02 -1.83
C GLN A 151 6.61 6.49 -1.92
N VAL A 152 5.57 6.03 -2.60
CA VAL A 152 5.27 4.61 -2.82
C VAL A 152 5.11 4.35 -4.31
N GLU A 153 5.60 3.21 -4.81
CA GLU A 153 5.50 2.85 -6.24
C GLU A 153 4.17 2.19 -6.58
N HIS A 154 3.66 1.32 -5.70
CA HIS A 154 2.38 0.63 -5.82
C HIS A 154 1.67 0.61 -4.47
N PHE A 155 0.34 0.58 -4.43
CA PHE A 155 -0.38 0.62 -3.15
C PHE A 155 -0.74 -0.76 -2.62
N SER A 156 0.01 -1.18 -1.60
CA SER A 156 -0.42 -2.12 -0.56
C SER A 156 -0.35 -1.34 0.75
N ARG A 157 -1.31 -1.52 1.67
CA ARG A 157 -1.45 -0.82 2.99
C ARG A 157 -0.15 -0.19 3.54
N TYR A 158 -0.19 1.09 3.92
CA TYR A 158 0.94 1.78 4.56
C TYR A 158 0.55 2.41 5.89
N GLY A 159 1.38 2.26 6.93
CA GLY A 159 1.07 2.82 8.24
C GLY A 159 2.20 2.68 9.25
N ILE A 160 1.96 3.06 10.51
CA ILE A 160 2.86 2.78 11.63
C ILE A 160 2.16 1.75 12.52
N ASP A 161 2.79 0.60 12.72
CA ASP A 161 2.29 -0.47 13.56
C ASP A 161 2.38 -0.03 15.03
N GLU A 162 1.23 0.21 15.69
CA GLU A 162 1.17 0.82 17.03
C GLU A 162 1.66 -0.09 18.17
N ASP A 163 1.93 -1.38 17.87
CA ASP A 163 2.33 -2.41 18.83
C ASP A 163 3.81 -2.83 18.72
N GLU A 164 4.59 -2.28 17.79
CA GLU A 164 5.98 -2.70 17.53
C GLU A 164 7.01 -1.96 18.42
N ALA A 165 6.72 -1.92 19.72
CA ALA A 165 7.64 -1.54 20.79
C ALA A 165 8.31 -2.75 21.46
N GLU A 166 8.15 -3.96 20.90
CA GLU A 166 8.90 -5.16 21.28
C GLU A 166 9.79 -5.62 20.11
N ASP A 167 11.09 -5.75 20.41
CA ASP A 167 12.10 -6.47 19.63
C ASP A 167 11.58 -7.88 19.30
N GLU A 168 11.33 -8.21 18.03
CA GLU A 168 11.39 -9.55 17.39
C GLU A 168 11.07 -9.38 15.87
N PRO A 169 11.74 -10.09 14.94
CA PRO A 169 11.50 -9.96 13.50
C PRO A 169 10.20 -10.67 13.08
N THR A 170 9.07 -9.95 13.06
CA THR A 170 7.80 -10.52 12.60
C THR A 170 7.71 -10.51 11.07
N ALA A 171 7.93 -11.69 10.47
CA ALA A 171 7.54 -11.98 9.09
C ALA A 171 6.01 -11.98 8.94
N HIS A 172 5.47 -11.02 8.19
CA HIS A 172 4.06 -10.91 7.78
C HIS A 172 4.09 -10.16 6.42
N LEU A 173 3.46 -10.55 5.31
CA LEU A 173 2.40 -11.50 4.97
C LEU A 173 2.63 -12.03 3.54
N LYS A 174 2.19 -13.26 3.29
CA LYS A 174 2.24 -13.92 1.98
C LYS A 174 1.30 -13.23 0.98
N ASN A 175 1.82 -12.86 -0.19
CA ASN A 175 1.01 -12.44 -1.34
C ASN A 175 -0.02 -13.52 -1.71
N PRO A 176 -1.30 -13.20 -1.89
CA PRO A 176 -2.25 -14.09 -2.54
C PRO A 176 -2.10 -13.96 -4.07
N ALA A 177 -1.01 -14.51 -4.61
CA ALA A 177 -0.81 -14.58 -6.07
C ALA A 177 -0.25 -15.93 -6.55
N ASP A 178 -0.36 -17.00 -5.74
CA ASP A 178 -0.02 -18.35 -6.18
C ASP A 178 -1.25 -19.26 -6.11
N VAL A 179 -2.11 -19.13 -7.12
CA VAL A 179 -3.08 -20.15 -7.48
C VAL A 179 -2.92 -20.45 -8.97
N ASN A 180 -2.35 -21.63 -9.20
CA ASN A 180 -2.64 -22.52 -10.31
C ASN A 180 -1.95 -22.25 -11.66
N LYS A 181 -0.81 -22.91 -11.86
CA LYS A 181 -0.27 -23.23 -13.19
C LYS A 181 -0.20 -24.74 -13.36
N PRO A 182 -1.03 -25.38 -14.21
CA PRO A 182 -0.84 -26.77 -14.55
C PRO A 182 0.44 -26.95 -15.38
N SER A 183 1.31 -27.84 -14.92
CA SER A 183 2.57 -28.21 -15.56
C SER A 183 2.29 -29.10 -16.78
N LEU A 184 2.53 -28.56 -17.97
CA LEU A 184 2.78 -29.31 -19.20
C LEU A 184 4.22 -29.00 -19.62
N LYS A 185 5.13 -29.96 -19.43
CA LYS A 185 6.42 -29.97 -20.13
C LYS A 185 6.46 -31.14 -21.08
N ALA A 186 6.61 -30.81 -22.37
CA ALA A 186 6.89 -31.72 -23.45
C ALA A 186 8.39 -32.10 -23.50
N SER A 187 8.59 -33.31 -24.00
CA SER A 187 9.76 -33.99 -24.59
C SER A 187 11.12 -33.30 -24.67
N ALA A 188 12.15 -34.09 -24.35
CA ALA A 188 13.30 -34.26 -25.24
C ALA A 188 13.80 -35.70 -25.12
N GLY A 189 13.72 -36.46 -26.20
CA GLY A 189 14.50 -37.67 -26.37
C GLY A 189 15.93 -37.31 -26.74
N ASP A 190 16.87 -38.12 -26.29
CA ASP A 190 18.16 -38.25 -26.94
C ASP A 190 18.57 -39.73 -26.90
N THR A 191 19.00 -40.19 -28.05
CA THR A 191 19.29 -41.58 -28.38
C THR A 191 20.79 -41.78 -28.22
N THR A 192 21.23 -42.76 -27.43
CA THR A 192 22.54 -43.36 -27.67
C THR A 192 22.50 -44.86 -27.39
N PHE A 193 23.04 -45.56 -28.38
CA PHE A 193 23.10 -47.00 -28.61
C PHE A 193 24.31 -47.58 -27.86
N ASP A 194 24.19 -48.77 -27.25
CA ASP A 194 25.01 -49.95 -27.59
C ASP A 194 24.67 -51.17 -26.68
N PRO A 195 24.77 -52.42 -27.21
CA PRO A 195 24.25 -53.64 -26.58
C PRO A 195 25.33 -54.52 -25.94
N ALA A 196 24.99 -55.25 -24.88
CA ALA A 196 25.77 -56.41 -24.42
C ALA A 196 24.89 -57.49 -23.77
N THR A 197 24.98 -58.66 -24.39
CA THR A 197 24.46 -59.98 -24.05
C THR A 197 25.01 -60.53 -22.72
N GLN A 198 24.18 -61.12 -21.85
CA GLN A 198 24.33 -62.50 -21.31
C GLN A 198 23.37 -62.82 -20.15
N THR A 199 22.50 -63.80 -20.39
CA THR A 199 22.19 -64.99 -19.56
C THR A 199 22.52 -64.98 -18.06
N LYS A 200 21.52 -65.26 -17.21
CA LYS A 200 21.54 -66.46 -16.33
C LYS A 200 20.19 -66.79 -15.68
N THR A 201 19.87 -68.07 -15.80
CA THR A 201 18.82 -68.91 -15.21
C THR A 201 18.94 -69.07 -13.68
N VAL A 202 17.91 -69.69 -13.08
CA VAL A 202 17.87 -70.45 -11.80
C VAL A 202 17.40 -69.58 -10.62
N LEU A 203 16.32 -69.86 -9.88
CA LEU A 203 15.54 -71.06 -9.56
C LEU A 203 14.06 -70.67 -9.33
#